data_AF-A0A174EK31-F1
#
_entry.id   AF-A0A174EK31-F1
#
_cell.length_a   1.000
_cell.length_b   1.000
_cell.length_c   1.000
_cell.angle_alpha   90.00
_cell.angle_beta   90.00
_cell.angle_gamma   90.00
#
_symmetry.space_group_name_H-M   'P 1'
#
loop_
_entity.id
_entity.type
_entity.pdbx_description
1 polymer ?
#
loop_
_entity_poly.entity_id
_entity_poly.type
_entity_poly.pdbx_seq_one_letter_code
_entity_poly.pdbx_strand_id
1 'polypeptide(L)'
;MKRKVVSLMLVSAMVAGMLAGCGSDSGSSKGGSSTETGSAAEASSSGETADDADDKSPITFEYFNADGKNGNWDNPVAKAITEATGVTLDVSYPVASQGDAKEDVALMIANDEYPDMIYAKGSATDLYQAGALIDMTDLIEKYGPNIKKMYGAEMEKLKWSQDDPGIYQLSYAGVNQKTLTTGGSCQIQWAALKENDYKYPKTLDEYEKMIKSYLAAHPKTEDGLDMIGITMSASDWHWMITLGNPAGLIADASPDNGQWIIDDEYNVHYKHVTDEEKEYFKWLCRMYNEGILDPNFATQTDDDYIAKVASGRVVAITDAEWHYSQCEATLVADGKVDQTYVGLPVTLREDQVEKALLYQGTTVGWGIGITKSCEDPVRAIKFLDYLCSDEGQILYHWGIEGENYFLDDNGQPYRTDEEVAKAQSDPDYAKNTGIDNYTGFPIYGTGSYSEDGFPYTPTTKESVIANYNTAEKEGCEAMGFEMLTDMFAQPEEFDLLPYSALWAYQQPQELAEKQTILDEIAWPGLVKCVTGTEDEFDGNWESMVQELTDNGLADAEEAMTEFLATKLVDVE
;
A
#
# COMPACT_ATOMS: atom_id res chain seq x y z
N MET A 1 -45.09 -17.45 -13.65
CA MET A 1 -46.10 -16.92 -12.69
C MET A 1 -46.45 -17.96 -11.62
N LYS A 2 -45.58 -18.24 -10.64
CA LYS A 2 -45.88 -18.97 -9.37
C LYS A 2 -44.83 -18.67 -8.28
N ARG A 3 -44.31 -17.44 -8.21
CA ARG A 3 -43.36 -17.00 -7.16
C ARG A 3 -43.66 -15.61 -6.58
N LYS A 4 -44.78 -14.98 -6.95
CA LYS A 4 -45.17 -13.63 -6.48
C LYS A 4 -46.34 -13.61 -5.47
N VAL A 5 -46.73 -14.75 -4.90
CA VAL A 5 -47.90 -14.84 -3.99
C VAL A 5 -47.52 -15.26 -2.55
N VAL A 6 -46.26 -15.64 -2.30
CA VAL A 6 -45.82 -16.07 -0.95
C VAL A 6 -45.22 -14.90 -0.14
N SER A 7 -44.70 -13.87 -0.80
CA SER A 7 -44.09 -12.71 -0.13
C SER A 7 -45.08 -11.67 0.39
N LEU A 8 -46.39 -11.82 0.16
CA LEU A 8 -47.41 -10.87 0.61
C LEU A 8 -48.17 -11.27 1.90
N MET A 9 -47.86 -12.44 2.49
CA MET A 9 -48.56 -12.95 3.70
C MET A 9 -47.74 -12.91 5.00
N LEU A 10 -46.49 -12.45 4.97
CA LEU A 10 -45.62 -12.38 6.16
C LEU A 10 -45.43 -10.97 6.73
N VAL A 11 -45.94 -9.94 6.06
CA VAL A 11 -45.80 -8.53 6.47
C VAL A 11 -47.00 -8.02 7.29
N SER A 12 -48.03 -8.85 7.52
CA SER A 12 -49.25 -8.44 8.24
C SER A 12 -49.38 -8.96 9.67
N ALA A 13 -48.30 -9.43 10.31
CA ALA A 13 -48.37 -10.07 11.64
C ALA A 13 -47.53 -9.42 12.75
N MET A 14 -46.93 -8.23 12.54
CA MET A 14 -46.09 -7.59 13.58
C MET A 14 -46.46 -6.13 13.92
N VAL A 15 -47.70 -5.72 13.67
CA VAL A 15 -48.22 -4.44 14.17
C VAL A 15 -49.62 -4.63 14.75
N ALA A 16 -49.70 -5.22 15.94
CA ALA A 16 -50.84 -5.07 16.84
C ALA A 16 -50.47 -5.54 18.25
N GLY A 17 -50.39 -4.62 19.21
CA GLY A 17 -50.47 -4.98 20.62
C GLY A 17 -49.57 -4.22 21.59
N MET A 18 -49.59 -2.89 21.56
CA MET A 18 -49.38 -2.13 22.79
C MET A 18 -50.73 -1.91 23.49
N LEU A 19 -50.72 -2.06 24.82
CA LEU A 19 -51.64 -1.56 25.85
C LEU A 19 -52.69 -2.51 26.46
N ALA A 20 -52.59 -2.55 27.80
CA ALA A 20 -53.60 -2.79 28.84
C ALA A 20 -53.89 -4.24 29.31
N GLY A 21 -53.55 -4.51 30.58
CA GLY A 21 -54.04 -5.67 31.33
C GLY A 21 -53.42 -5.80 32.72
N CYS A 22 -54.02 -5.17 33.73
CA CYS A 22 -53.61 -5.13 35.13
C CYS A 22 -54.28 -6.24 35.98
N GLY A 23 -53.60 -6.70 37.04
CA GLY A 23 -54.15 -7.45 38.21
C GLY A 23 -53.91 -8.97 38.18
N SER A 24 -53.50 -9.67 39.24
CA SER A 24 -53.53 -9.40 40.69
C SER A 24 -52.73 -10.45 41.50
N ASP A 25 -52.13 -10.00 42.62
CA ASP A 25 -51.94 -10.67 43.95
C ASP A 25 -51.17 -12.01 44.03
N SER A 26 -50.05 -12.15 44.77
CA SER A 26 -49.96 -12.14 46.24
C SER A 26 -48.47 -12.27 46.69
N GLY A 27 -47.97 -11.36 47.53
CA GLY A 27 -47.55 -11.61 48.93
C GLY A 27 -46.16 -12.29 49.09
N SER A 28 -45.19 -11.81 49.86
CA SER A 28 -45.21 -10.81 50.94
C SER A 28 -43.80 -10.46 51.46
N SER A 29 -43.61 -9.18 51.80
CA SER A 29 -42.85 -8.61 52.95
C SER A 29 -41.31 -8.69 52.96
N LYS A 30 -40.53 -7.69 53.40
CA LYS A 30 -40.70 -6.34 54.01
C LYS A 30 -39.28 -5.71 54.04
N GLY A 31 -39.00 -4.50 53.55
CA GLY A 31 -39.19 -3.17 54.21
C GLY A 31 -37.85 -2.67 54.82
N GLY A 32 -37.39 -1.42 54.77
CA GLY A 32 -37.81 -0.11 54.21
C GLY A 32 -36.59 0.85 54.30
N SER A 33 -36.39 1.79 53.36
CA SER A 33 -36.82 3.22 53.35
C SER A 33 -35.79 4.22 53.91
N SER A 34 -35.37 5.18 53.03
CA SER A 34 -35.19 6.66 53.20
C SER A 34 -33.93 7.16 52.46
N THR A 35 -33.99 7.86 51.32
CA THR A 35 -34.21 9.32 51.05
C THR A 35 -33.00 10.24 51.33
N GLU A 36 -32.56 10.89 50.24
CA GLU A 36 -32.00 12.26 50.08
C GLU A 36 -30.50 12.63 50.24
N THR A 37 -29.99 13.17 49.13
CA THR A 37 -29.07 14.32 48.91
C THR A 37 -27.67 14.38 49.53
N GLY A 38 -26.67 14.37 48.64
CA GLY A 38 -25.72 15.47 48.44
C GLY A 38 -24.57 15.64 49.43
N SER A 39 -23.35 15.28 49.02
CA SER A 39 -22.17 16.15 49.13
C SER A 39 -20.99 15.52 48.40
N ALA A 40 -20.27 16.34 47.65
CA ALA A 40 -18.92 16.06 47.18
C ALA A 40 -17.98 15.82 48.38
N ALA A 41 -17.05 14.87 48.21
CA ALA A 41 -15.80 14.77 48.94
C ALA A 41 -14.78 14.05 48.05
N GLU A 42 -13.66 14.73 47.84
CA GLU A 42 -12.45 14.26 47.16
C GLU A 42 -11.78 13.07 47.84
N ALA A 43 -11.03 12.35 46.99
CA ALA A 43 -9.74 11.70 47.22
C ALA A 43 -9.65 10.42 48.07
N SER A 44 -9.24 9.36 47.34
CA SER A 44 -8.28 8.29 47.67
C SER A 44 -8.84 6.96 47.14
N SER A 45 -8.13 6.15 46.36
CA SER A 45 -6.74 6.13 45.94
C SER A 45 -6.71 5.34 44.63
N SER A 46 -6.15 5.91 43.57
CA SER A 46 -5.58 5.14 42.47
C SER A 46 -4.56 4.18 43.09
N GLY A 47 -4.90 2.89 43.12
CA GLY A 47 -3.89 1.87 43.30
C GLY A 47 -2.98 1.95 42.09
N GLU A 48 -1.75 2.41 42.29
CA GLU A 48 -0.63 2.03 41.44
C GLU A 48 -0.62 0.50 41.39
N THR A 49 -1.15 -0.06 40.31
CA THR A 49 -0.79 -1.40 39.89
C THR A 49 0.71 -1.35 39.61
N ALA A 50 1.44 -2.25 40.27
CA ALA A 50 2.85 -2.44 40.04
C ALA A 50 3.07 -2.59 38.52
N ASP A 51 3.89 -1.70 37.97
CA ASP A 51 4.28 -1.68 36.57
C ASP A 51 5.23 -2.86 36.35
N ASP A 52 4.67 -4.07 36.24
CA ASP A 52 5.43 -5.26 35.91
C ASP A 52 5.72 -5.23 34.41
N ALA A 53 7.00 -5.18 34.06
CA ALA A 53 7.44 -5.17 32.68
C ALA A 53 7.10 -6.48 31.95
N ASP A 54 6.78 -7.54 32.71
CA ASP A 54 6.58 -8.91 32.23
C ASP A 54 5.15 -9.46 32.46
N ASP A 55 4.12 -8.61 32.62
CA ASP A 55 2.75 -9.12 32.67
C ASP A 55 2.42 -9.87 31.37
N LYS A 56 2.21 -11.18 31.48
CA LYS A 56 1.78 -12.09 30.39
C LYS A 56 0.40 -12.69 30.66
N SER A 57 -0.38 -12.06 31.53
CA SER A 57 -1.76 -12.47 31.72
C SER A 57 -2.51 -12.43 30.39
N PRO A 58 -3.31 -13.47 30.07
CA PRO A 58 -4.05 -13.51 28.81
C PRO A 58 -5.01 -12.33 28.69
N ILE A 59 -4.89 -11.59 27.58
CA ILE A 59 -5.78 -10.49 27.21
C ILE A 59 -6.10 -10.61 25.72
N THR A 60 -7.31 -10.18 25.33
CA THR A 60 -7.71 -10.10 23.92
C THR A 60 -8.01 -8.66 23.58
N PHE A 61 -7.43 -8.18 22.49
CA PHE A 61 -7.74 -6.88 21.91
C PHE A 61 -8.51 -7.04 20.60
N GLU A 62 -9.54 -6.23 20.41
CA GLU A 62 -10.20 -6.06 19.13
C GLU A 62 -9.29 -5.27 18.18
N TYR A 63 -9.06 -5.80 16.98
CA TYR A 63 -8.24 -5.16 15.96
C TYR A 63 -9.00 -5.06 14.65
N PHE A 64 -9.13 -3.86 14.08
CA PHE A 64 -9.65 -3.68 12.72
C PHE A 64 -8.52 -3.47 11.73
N ASN A 65 -8.55 -4.23 10.62
CA ASN A 65 -7.57 -4.15 9.55
C ASN A 65 -8.23 -3.84 8.20
N ALA A 66 -8.02 -2.61 7.71
CA ALA A 66 -8.61 -2.11 6.47
C ALA A 66 -8.18 -2.84 5.18
N ASP A 67 -6.98 -3.44 5.13
CA ASP A 67 -6.48 -4.13 3.91
C ASP A 67 -6.56 -5.65 4.01
N GLY A 68 -6.76 -6.19 5.21
CA GLY A 68 -6.93 -7.63 5.38
C GLY A 68 -8.24 -8.11 4.77
N LYS A 69 -8.19 -9.23 4.05
CA LYS A 69 -9.36 -9.79 3.36
C LYS A 69 -9.80 -11.13 3.92
N ASN A 70 -8.93 -11.83 4.66
CA ASN A 70 -9.18 -13.11 5.31
C ASN A 70 -8.07 -13.38 6.34
N GLY A 71 -8.38 -13.99 7.49
CA GLY A 71 -7.37 -14.51 8.41
C GLY A 71 -7.79 -14.37 9.87
N ASN A 72 -7.57 -15.42 10.65
CA ASN A 72 -7.77 -15.35 12.11
C ASN A 72 -6.41 -15.26 12.79
N TRP A 73 -6.39 -14.75 14.03
CA TRP A 73 -5.22 -14.80 14.90
C TRP A 73 -4.98 -16.22 15.44
N ASP A 74 -4.73 -17.19 14.56
CA ASP A 74 -4.60 -18.62 14.91
C ASP A 74 -3.49 -19.38 14.16
N ASN A 75 -2.76 -18.71 13.28
CA ASN A 75 -1.60 -19.26 12.58
C ASN A 75 -0.36 -19.40 13.51
N PRO A 76 0.68 -20.16 13.10
CA PRO A 76 1.88 -20.37 13.91
C PRO A 76 2.54 -19.09 14.43
N VAL A 77 2.72 -18.06 13.58
CA VAL A 77 3.30 -16.77 14.01
C VAL A 77 2.43 -16.10 15.08
N ALA A 78 1.12 -16.01 14.89
CA ALA A 78 0.21 -15.43 15.89
C ALA A 78 0.23 -16.19 17.22
N LYS A 79 0.34 -17.52 17.19
CA LYS A 79 0.49 -18.32 18.41
C LYS A 79 1.80 -18.02 19.12
N ALA A 80 2.91 -17.93 18.40
CA ALA A 80 4.21 -17.57 18.97
C ALA A 80 4.18 -16.17 19.60
N ILE A 81 3.60 -15.18 18.90
CA ILE A 81 3.41 -13.83 19.44
C ILE A 81 2.51 -13.86 20.69
N THR A 82 1.44 -14.65 20.68
CA THR A 82 0.54 -14.80 21.83
C THR A 82 1.25 -15.44 23.02
N GLU A 83 2.12 -16.42 22.81
CA GLU A 83 2.91 -17.05 23.87
C GLU A 83 3.95 -16.08 24.45
N ALA A 84 4.59 -15.29 23.59
CA ALA A 84 5.60 -14.32 24.00
C ALA A 84 4.98 -13.16 24.80
N THR A 85 3.80 -12.69 24.39
CA THR A 85 3.20 -11.47 24.93
C THR A 85 2.08 -11.74 25.92
N GLY A 86 1.29 -12.81 25.76
CA GLY A 86 0.00 -13.02 26.43
C GLY A 86 -1.18 -12.35 25.71
N VAL A 87 -0.95 -11.68 24.58
CA VAL A 87 -1.96 -10.94 23.82
C VAL A 87 -2.50 -11.77 22.66
N THR A 88 -3.83 -11.83 22.53
CA THR A 88 -4.54 -12.36 21.37
C THR A 88 -5.26 -11.23 20.64
N LEU A 89 -5.33 -11.26 19.31
CA LEU A 89 -6.15 -10.30 18.56
C LEU A 89 -7.45 -10.94 18.07
N ASP A 90 -8.57 -10.27 18.30
CA ASP A 90 -9.81 -10.55 17.58
C ASP A 90 -9.86 -9.63 16.34
N VAL A 91 -9.53 -10.20 15.18
CA VAL A 91 -9.30 -9.41 13.97
C VAL A 91 -10.58 -9.30 13.14
N SER A 92 -10.98 -8.07 12.87
CA SER A 92 -12.07 -7.71 11.97
C SER A 92 -11.55 -7.04 10.70
N TYR A 93 -12.29 -7.24 9.61
CA TYR A 93 -11.97 -6.76 8.27
C TYR A 93 -13.19 -6.10 7.63
N PRO A 94 -13.00 -5.30 6.56
CA PRO A 94 -14.12 -4.65 5.90
C PRO A 94 -15.22 -5.61 5.45
N VAL A 95 -16.48 -5.22 5.68
CA VAL A 95 -17.65 -6.09 5.49
C VAL A 95 -18.15 -6.04 4.04
N ALA A 96 -17.28 -6.27 3.05
CA ALA A 96 -17.66 -6.81 1.74
C ALA A 96 -16.46 -7.00 0.82
N SER A 97 -16.57 -8.02 -0.04
CA SER A 97 -15.81 -8.16 -1.28
C SER A 97 -16.00 -7.00 -2.29
N GLN A 98 -16.66 -5.90 -1.91
CA GLN A 98 -16.88 -4.65 -2.65
C GLN A 98 -17.07 -3.40 -1.74
N GLY A 99 -16.80 -3.49 -0.43
CA GLY A 99 -17.04 -2.40 0.53
C GLY A 99 -15.72 -1.75 0.93
N ASP A 100 -15.58 -0.47 0.60
CA ASP A 100 -14.43 0.36 0.96
C ASP A 100 -14.29 0.40 2.49
N ALA A 101 -13.09 0.12 3.02
CA ALA A 101 -12.79 0.23 4.45
C ALA A 101 -13.20 1.59 5.05
N LYS A 102 -13.27 2.62 4.20
CA LYS A 102 -13.77 3.95 4.54
C LYS A 102 -15.21 3.95 5.07
N GLU A 103 -16.11 3.12 4.53
CA GLU A 103 -17.51 3.05 5.00
C GLU A 103 -17.60 2.46 6.41
N ASP A 104 -16.82 1.41 6.69
CA ASP A 104 -16.79 0.79 8.01
C ASP A 104 -16.19 1.72 9.06
N VAL A 105 -15.10 2.43 8.73
CA VAL A 105 -14.51 3.44 9.62
C VAL A 105 -15.49 4.60 9.88
N ALA A 106 -16.20 5.07 8.86
CA ALA A 106 -17.23 6.11 9.03
C ALA A 106 -18.38 5.64 9.95
N LEU A 107 -18.75 4.36 9.88
CA LEU A 107 -19.75 3.77 10.76
C LEU A 107 -19.25 3.67 12.21
N MET A 108 -18.00 3.27 12.43
CA MET A 108 -17.37 3.26 13.76
C MET A 108 -17.41 4.66 14.39
N ILE A 109 -17.03 5.69 13.61
CA ILE A 109 -17.07 7.10 14.04
C ILE A 109 -18.52 7.52 14.35
N ALA A 110 -19.47 7.19 13.49
CA ALA A 110 -20.87 7.58 13.69
C ALA A 110 -21.52 6.96 14.93
N ASN A 111 -21.10 5.74 15.28
CA ASN A 111 -21.60 5.02 16.46
C ASN A 111 -20.82 5.34 17.74
N ASP A 112 -19.65 5.98 17.62
CA ASP A 112 -18.66 6.17 18.69
C ASP A 112 -18.21 4.84 19.33
N GLU A 113 -18.14 3.79 18.51
CA GLU A 113 -17.73 2.44 18.88
C GLU A 113 -16.52 2.04 18.01
N TYR A 114 -15.37 1.83 18.66
CA TYR A 114 -14.10 1.53 17.99
C TYR A 114 -13.48 0.26 18.57
N PRO A 115 -12.73 -0.52 17.77
CA PRO A 115 -11.87 -1.60 18.27
C PRO A 115 -10.76 -1.02 19.16
N ASP A 116 -10.06 -1.85 19.94
CA ASP A 116 -8.92 -1.40 20.77
C ASP A 116 -7.79 -0.81 19.91
N MET A 117 -7.49 -1.47 18.79
CA MET A 117 -6.47 -1.05 17.82
C MET A 117 -7.04 -1.02 16.41
N ILE A 118 -6.51 -0.12 15.57
CA ILE A 118 -7.04 0.08 14.22
C ILE A 118 -5.95 0.42 13.21
N TYR A 119 -5.94 -0.32 12.10
CA TYR A 119 -5.26 0.06 10.87
C TYR A 119 -6.34 0.54 9.87
N ALA A 120 -6.49 1.86 9.76
CA ALA A 120 -7.59 2.51 9.03
C ALA A 120 -7.22 2.94 7.59
N LYS A 121 -5.98 2.67 7.14
CA LYS A 121 -5.43 3.13 5.86
C LYS A 121 -5.71 4.62 5.64
N GLY A 122 -6.43 4.99 4.58
CA GLY A 122 -6.79 6.35 4.19
C GLY A 122 -7.76 7.09 5.12
N SER A 123 -8.29 6.45 6.18
CA SER A 123 -9.33 7.04 7.05
C SER A 123 -8.81 7.44 8.43
N ALA A 124 -7.49 7.48 8.63
CA ALA A 124 -6.90 7.82 9.93
C ALA A 124 -7.16 9.28 10.34
N THR A 125 -7.22 10.22 9.39
CA THR A 125 -7.58 11.62 9.66
C THR A 125 -8.99 11.74 10.21
N ASP A 126 -9.94 10.98 9.68
CA ASP A 126 -11.33 11.01 10.15
C ASP A 126 -11.42 10.55 11.61
N LEU A 127 -10.67 9.51 11.97
CA LEU A 127 -10.56 9.01 13.35
C LEU A 127 -9.88 10.02 14.28
N TYR A 128 -8.79 10.65 13.83
CA TYR A 128 -8.11 11.70 14.58
C TYR A 128 -9.05 12.88 14.86
N GLN A 129 -9.76 13.38 13.84
CA GLN A 129 -10.71 14.50 13.97
C GLN A 129 -11.91 14.16 14.87
N ALA A 130 -12.36 12.90 14.86
CA ALA A 130 -13.38 12.40 15.78
C ALA A 130 -12.87 12.23 17.23
N GLY A 131 -11.57 12.42 17.47
CA GLY A 131 -10.93 12.16 18.77
C GLY A 131 -10.95 10.67 19.14
N ALA A 132 -10.96 9.79 18.14
CA ALA A 132 -11.02 8.34 18.32
C ALA A 132 -9.66 7.71 18.62
N LEU A 133 -8.56 8.32 18.16
CA LEU A 133 -7.18 7.85 18.41
C LEU A 133 -6.61 8.50 19.66
N ILE A 134 -5.82 7.75 20.44
CA ILE A 134 -5.05 8.32 21.57
C ILE A 134 -3.66 8.77 21.10
N ASP A 135 -3.14 9.83 21.70
CA ASP A 135 -1.73 10.19 21.56
C ASP A 135 -0.87 9.18 22.31
N MET A 136 -0.02 8.47 21.58
CA MET A 136 0.86 7.43 22.10
C MET A 136 2.22 7.97 22.57
N THR A 137 2.50 9.28 22.45
CA THR A 137 3.82 9.86 22.74
C THR A 137 4.36 9.47 24.12
N ASP A 138 3.58 9.72 25.18
CA ASP A 138 3.98 9.39 26.56
C ASP A 138 4.10 7.87 26.80
N LEU A 139 3.24 7.10 26.14
CA LEU A 139 3.23 5.64 26.20
C LEU A 139 4.49 5.05 25.56
N ILE A 140 4.88 5.56 24.38
CA ILE A 140 6.13 5.20 23.70
C ILE A 140 7.32 5.66 24.55
N GLU A 141 7.26 6.85 25.14
CA GLU A 141 8.35 7.36 25.97
C GLU A 141 8.67 6.41 27.14
N LYS A 142 7.61 5.92 27.80
CA LYS A 142 7.73 5.07 28.98
C LYS A 142 7.91 3.58 28.68
N TYR A 143 7.32 3.08 27.60
CA TYR A 143 7.17 1.64 27.34
C TYR A 143 7.61 1.19 25.94
N GLY A 144 8.09 2.10 25.09
CA GLY A 144 8.38 1.83 23.68
C GLY A 144 9.86 1.83 23.28
N PRO A 145 10.79 1.15 24.00
CA PRO A 145 12.21 1.18 23.63
C PRO A 145 12.50 0.60 22.24
N ASN A 146 11.78 -0.43 21.80
CA ASN A 146 11.95 -1.02 20.47
C ASN A 146 11.30 -0.16 19.38
N ILE A 147 10.17 0.49 19.67
CA ILE A 147 9.58 1.52 18.79
C ILE A 147 10.60 2.63 18.54
N LYS A 148 11.21 3.17 19.60
CA LYS A 148 12.26 4.21 19.48
C LYS A 148 13.49 3.71 18.70
N LYS A 149 13.91 2.46 18.93
CA LYS A 149 15.03 1.82 18.20
C LYS A 149 14.72 1.72 16.70
N MET A 150 13.52 1.25 16.35
CA MET A 150 13.09 1.02 14.97
C MET A 150 13.06 2.32 14.17
N TYR A 151 12.29 3.30 14.63
CA TYR A 151 12.10 4.54 13.88
C TYR A 151 13.29 5.50 13.97
N GLY A 152 14.08 5.44 15.05
CA GLY A 152 15.27 6.29 15.22
C GLY A 152 14.95 7.77 14.97
N ALA A 153 15.72 8.41 14.08
CA ALA A 153 15.50 9.80 13.69
C ALA A 153 14.20 10.02 12.89
N GLU A 154 13.73 9.01 12.14
CA GLU A 154 12.48 9.10 11.37
C GLU A 154 11.22 9.09 12.24
N MET A 155 11.35 8.85 13.55
CA MET A 155 10.24 8.97 14.51
C MET A 155 9.63 10.38 14.49
N GLU A 156 10.42 11.40 14.16
CA GLU A 156 9.94 12.77 13.98
C GLU A 156 8.87 12.91 12.88
N LYS A 157 8.93 12.05 11.84
CA LYS A 157 7.94 12.02 10.75
C LYS A 157 6.60 11.46 11.19
N LEU A 158 6.54 10.68 12.29
CA LEU A 158 5.30 10.12 12.83
C LEU A 158 4.43 11.16 13.56
N LYS A 159 4.98 12.35 13.83
CA LYS A 159 4.23 13.44 14.44
C LYS A 159 3.11 13.87 13.50
N TRP A 160 1.91 14.04 14.05
CA TRP A 160 0.75 14.37 13.24
C TRP A 160 0.92 15.66 12.45
N SER A 161 1.42 16.71 13.10
CA SER A 161 1.75 18.00 12.49
C SER A 161 2.70 18.82 13.37
N GLN A 162 3.13 19.98 12.88
CA GLN A 162 3.87 20.94 13.72
C GLN A 162 3.00 21.52 14.85
N ASP A 163 1.68 21.64 14.64
CA ASP A 163 0.73 22.18 15.62
C ASP A 163 0.28 21.13 16.64
N ASP A 164 0.30 19.86 16.27
CA ASP A 164 0.06 18.70 17.14
C ASP A 164 1.19 17.68 16.96
N PRO A 165 2.22 17.72 17.84
CA PRO A 165 3.35 16.82 17.76
C PRO A 165 3.06 15.42 18.32
N GLY A 166 1.80 15.09 18.63
CA GLY A 166 1.39 13.77 19.07
C GLY A 166 1.60 12.68 18.01
N ILE A 167 1.75 11.44 18.46
CA ILE A 167 1.90 10.25 17.62
C ILE A 167 0.66 9.39 17.78
N TYR A 168 -0.15 9.34 16.72
CA TYR A 168 -1.45 8.64 16.75
C TYR A 168 -1.43 7.32 15.99
N GLN A 169 -0.36 7.06 15.22
CA GLN A 169 -0.17 5.83 14.47
C GLN A 169 1.32 5.47 14.41
N LEU A 170 1.60 4.16 14.38
CA LEU A 170 2.90 3.63 14.01
C LEU A 170 2.85 3.16 12.56
N SER A 171 3.75 3.68 11.73
CA SER A 171 3.81 3.36 10.29
C SER A 171 3.97 1.87 10.05
N TYR A 172 3.21 1.33 9.09
CA TYR A 172 3.39 -0.04 8.60
C TYR A 172 4.44 -0.19 7.50
N ALA A 173 4.97 0.92 6.99
CA ALA A 173 5.94 0.88 5.91
C ALA A 173 7.32 0.48 6.46
N GLY A 174 8.09 -0.21 5.63
CA GLY A 174 9.44 -0.63 5.98
C GLY A 174 10.34 0.54 6.37
N VAL A 175 10.68 0.64 7.64
CA VAL A 175 11.63 1.64 8.13
C VAL A 175 13.04 1.31 7.62
N ASN A 176 13.78 2.30 7.11
CA ASN A 176 15.09 2.11 6.46
C ASN A 176 15.08 1.12 5.27
N GLN A 177 13.95 1.02 4.56
CA GLN A 177 13.82 0.11 3.42
C GLN A 177 14.79 0.43 2.28
N LYS A 178 15.43 -0.63 1.76
CA LYS A 178 16.19 -0.62 0.52
C LYS A 178 15.41 -1.33 -0.58
N THR A 179 15.37 -0.71 -1.76
CA THR A 179 14.78 -1.29 -2.96
C THR A 179 15.76 -2.26 -3.62
N LEU A 180 15.56 -3.57 -3.44
CA LEU A 180 16.40 -4.62 -4.03
C LEU A 180 15.81 -5.22 -5.32
N THR A 181 14.52 -4.98 -5.57
CA THR A 181 13.79 -5.30 -6.81
C THR A 181 12.91 -4.11 -7.15
N THR A 182 12.67 -3.88 -8.43
CA THR A 182 11.77 -2.82 -8.88
C THR A 182 11.21 -3.14 -10.27
N GLY A 183 9.94 -2.80 -10.49
CA GLY A 183 9.32 -2.75 -11.81
C GLY A 183 9.84 -1.60 -12.68
N GLY A 184 10.58 -0.64 -12.12
CA GLY A 184 11.03 0.56 -12.83
C GLY A 184 9.88 1.44 -13.33
N SER A 185 10.21 2.37 -14.22
CA SER A 185 9.26 3.30 -14.85
C SER A 185 8.35 2.65 -15.91
N CYS A 186 8.85 1.61 -16.59
CA CYS A 186 8.12 0.82 -17.56
C CYS A 186 8.67 -0.60 -17.61
N GLN A 187 7.92 -1.51 -18.22
CA GLN A 187 8.29 -2.91 -18.30
C GLN A 187 8.25 -3.42 -19.74
N ILE A 188 9.15 -4.35 -20.09
CA ILE A 188 9.11 -5.07 -21.37
C ILE A 188 9.40 -6.56 -21.17
N GLN A 189 8.84 -7.43 -22.01
CA GLN A 189 9.14 -8.86 -21.94
C GLN A 189 10.62 -9.13 -22.20
N TRP A 190 11.20 -10.06 -21.44
CA TRP A 190 12.58 -10.52 -21.61
C TRP A 190 12.88 -10.99 -23.04
N ALA A 191 11.92 -11.61 -23.73
CA ALA A 191 12.04 -12.04 -25.12
C ALA A 191 12.36 -10.87 -26.07
N ALA A 192 11.73 -9.70 -25.86
CA ALA A 192 11.98 -8.52 -26.68
C ALA A 192 13.37 -7.93 -26.40
N LEU A 193 13.78 -7.88 -25.13
CA LEU A 193 15.10 -7.41 -24.75
C LEU A 193 16.21 -8.34 -25.26
N LYS A 194 16.02 -9.66 -25.17
CA LYS A 194 16.92 -10.69 -25.68
C LYS A 194 17.13 -10.60 -27.20
N GLU A 195 16.07 -10.34 -27.96
CA GLU A 195 16.18 -10.11 -29.41
C GLU A 195 16.95 -8.84 -29.75
N ASN A 196 16.95 -7.85 -28.86
CA ASN A 196 17.75 -6.63 -28.98
C ASN A 196 19.17 -6.76 -28.37
N ASP A 197 19.71 -7.97 -28.32
CA ASP A 197 21.03 -8.28 -27.74
C ASP A 197 21.19 -7.76 -26.29
N TYR A 198 20.11 -7.79 -25.51
CA TYR A 198 20.04 -7.27 -24.14
C TYR A 198 20.40 -5.78 -23.98
N LYS A 199 20.36 -5.00 -25.06
CA LYS A 199 20.47 -3.54 -24.96
C LYS A 199 19.12 -2.98 -24.55
N TYR A 200 19.01 -2.52 -23.32
CA TYR A 200 17.77 -1.94 -22.80
C TYR A 200 17.61 -0.47 -23.23
N PRO A 201 16.36 0.01 -23.41
CA PRO A 201 16.09 1.39 -23.78
C PRO A 201 16.26 2.30 -22.56
N LYS A 202 16.77 3.52 -22.77
CA LYS A 202 16.85 4.57 -21.74
C LYS A 202 15.84 5.68 -21.96
N THR A 203 15.33 5.80 -23.18
CA THR A 203 14.39 6.84 -23.57
C THR A 203 13.09 6.25 -24.11
N LEU A 204 12.01 7.02 -24.03
CA LEU A 204 10.69 6.63 -24.55
C LEU A 204 10.73 6.28 -26.05
N ASP A 205 11.54 6.99 -26.84
CA ASP A 205 11.75 6.72 -28.27
C ASP A 205 12.42 5.35 -28.51
N GLU A 206 13.41 4.99 -27.70
CA GLU A 206 14.08 3.68 -27.80
C GLU A 206 13.15 2.54 -27.36
N TYR A 207 12.34 2.78 -26.33
CA TYR A 207 11.33 1.85 -25.84
C TYR A 207 10.26 1.57 -26.92
N GLU A 208 9.71 2.62 -27.54
CA GLU A 208 8.79 2.50 -28.67
C GLU A 208 9.40 1.68 -29.81
N LYS A 209 10.64 1.99 -30.20
CA LYS A 209 11.32 1.31 -31.29
C LYS A 209 11.49 -0.18 -31.00
N MET A 210 11.82 -0.55 -29.76
CA MET A 210 11.97 -1.93 -29.33
C MET A 210 10.64 -2.69 -29.46
N ILE A 211 9.55 -2.11 -28.93
CA ILE A 211 8.20 -2.71 -29.01
C ILE A 211 7.78 -2.90 -30.47
N LYS A 212 7.91 -1.86 -31.30
CA LYS A 212 7.55 -1.90 -32.73
C LYS A 212 8.36 -2.96 -33.49
N SER A 213 9.66 -3.05 -33.22
CA SER A 213 10.53 -4.04 -33.86
C SER A 213 10.11 -5.47 -33.49
N TYR A 214 9.83 -5.71 -32.21
CA TYR A 214 9.43 -7.02 -31.73
C TYR A 214 8.06 -7.44 -32.29
N LEU A 215 7.06 -6.56 -32.28
CA LEU A 215 5.75 -6.83 -32.88
C LEU A 215 5.81 -7.12 -34.38
N ALA A 216 6.69 -6.42 -35.12
CA ALA A 216 6.87 -6.65 -36.55
C ALA A 216 7.48 -8.02 -36.86
N ALA A 217 8.39 -8.50 -36.01
CA ALA A 217 9.00 -9.82 -36.11
C ALA A 217 8.06 -10.94 -35.61
N HIS A 218 7.30 -10.65 -34.55
CA HIS A 218 6.42 -11.59 -33.85
C HIS A 218 5.00 -11.04 -33.72
N PRO A 219 4.21 -11.03 -34.82
CA PRO A 219 2.85 -10.49 -34.77
C PRO A 219 1.86 -11.39 -34.01
N LYS A 220 2.27 -12.63 -33.71
CA LYS A 220 1.44 -13.63 -33.03
C LYS A 220 2.26 -14.41 -32.01
N THR A 221 1.61 -14.82 -30.94
CA THR A 221 2.13 -15.83 -30.02
C THR A 221 2.24 -17.20 -30.71
N GLU A 222 2.94 -18.15 -30.06
CA GLU A 222 3.04 -19.53 -30.56
C GLU A 222 1.68 -20.25 -30.67
N ASP A 223 0.73 -19.92 -29.79
CA ASP A 223 -0.65 -20.43 -29.81
C ASP A 223 -1.58 -19.65 -30.76
N GLY A 224 -1.04 -18.67 -31.50
CA GLY A 224 -1.71 -18.00 -32.63
C GLY A 224 -2.57 -16.79 -32.26
N LEU A 225 -2.54 -16.35 -31.00
CA LEU A 225 -3.13 -15.09 -30.56
C LEU A 225 -2.35 -13.91 -31.14
N ASP A 226 -3.02 -12.81 -31.42
CA ASP A 226 -2.33 -11.59 -31.85
C ASP A 226 -1.52 -11.01 -30.69
N MET A 227 -0.28 -10.56 -30.95
CA MET A 227 0.50 -9.84 -29.95
C MET A 227 -0.08 -8.44 -29.72
N ILE A 228 -0.01 -7.98 -28.49
CA ILE A 228 -0.39 -6.64 -28.05
C ILE A 228 0.91 -5.91 -27.71
N GLY A 229 1.08 -4.68 -28.18
CA GLY A 229 2.26 -3.88 -27.87
C GLY A 229 2.27 -3.47 -26.41
N ILE A 230 1.34 -2.61 -26.06
CA ILE A 230 1.17 -2.06 -24.70
C ILE A 230 -0.26 -2.31 -24.26
N THR A 231 -0.49 -2.68 -23.00
CA THR A 231 -1.84 -2.66 -22.39
C THR A 231 -1.78 -2.01 -21.01
N MET A 232 -2.89 -1.41 -20.59
CA MET A 232 -3.03 -0.61 -19.37
C MET A 232 -4.44 -0.80 -18.82
N SER A 233 -4.65 -0.74 -17.50
CA SER A 233 -5.95 -0.87 -16.85
C SER A 233 -6.44 0.51 -16.39
N ALA A 234 -7.34 1.15 -17.15
CA ALA A 234 -7.77 2.53 -16.89
C ALA A 234 -9.29 2.72 -16.83
N SER A 235 -10.05 1.66 -16.50
CA SER A 235 -11.53 1.70 -16.42
C SER A 235 -12.08 1.98 -15.02
N ASP A 236 -11.22 1.91 -14.00
CA ASP A 236 -11.49 2.24 -12.60
C ASP A 236 -10.23 2.86 -11.96
N TRP A 237 -10.09 2.78 -10.63
CA TRP A 237 -8.97 3.34 -9.88
C TRP A 237 -7.58 2.93 -10.39
N HIS A 238 -7.44 1.80 -11.10
CA HIS A 238 -6.17 1.35 -11.66
C HIS A 238 -5.61 2.33 -12.72
N TRP A 239 -6.40 3.30 -13.20
CA TRP A 239 -5.86 4.40 -14.02
C TRP A 239 -4.72 5.13 -13.30
N MET A 240 -4.76 5.23 -11.97
CA MET A 240 -3.71 5.87 -11.19
C MET A 240 -2.38 5.13 -11.34
N ILE A 241 -2.39 3.79 -11.35
CA ILE A 241 -1.17 2.98 -11.31
C ILE A 241 -0.69 2.55 -12.71
N THR A 242 -1.58 2.52 -13.71
CA THR A 242 -1.19 2.10 -15.07
C THR A 242 -1.07 3.26 -16.06
N LEU A 243 -1.84 4.33 -15.88
CA LEU A 243 -1.89 5.49 -16.78
C LEU A 243 -1.25 6.73 -16.17
N GLY A 244 -1.53 7.03 -14.90
CA GLY A 244 -1.10 8.27 -14.26
C GLY A 244 0.30 8.23 -13.64
N ASN A 245 0.58 7.28 -12.75
CA ASN A 245 1.88 7.17 -12.06
C ASN A 245 3.04 6.90 -13.03
N PRO A 246 2.93 5.96 -13.99
CA PRO A 246 3.98 5.77 -14.98
C PRO A 246 4.25 7.01 -15.81
N ALA A 247 3.24 7.84 -16.07
CA ALA A 247 3.42 9.09 -16.79
C ALA A 247 4.35 10.05 -16.03
N GLY A 248 4.14 10.28 -14.73
CA GLY A 248 5.06 11.09 -13.91
C GLY A 248 6.47 10.48 -13.75
N LEU A 249 6.58 9.14 -13.71
CA LEU A 249 7.89 8.45 -13.67
C LEU A 249 8.66 8.61 -14.98
N ILE A 250 7.99 8.51 -16.12
CA ILE A 250 8.60 8.55 -17.45
C ILE A 250 8.79 9.99 -17.92
N ALA A 251 7.71 10.78 -17.93
CA ALA A 251 7.65 12.13 -18.46
C ALA A 251 8.53 13.09 -17.67
N ASP A 252 8.30 13.16 -16.35
CA ASP A 252 8.94 14.15 -15.48
C ASP A 252 10.17 13.60 -14.74
N ALA A 253 10.39 12.27 -14.78
CA ALA A 253 11.38 11.60 -13.93
C ALA A 253 11.24 11.99 -12.45
N SER A 254 9.99 12.15 -12.02
CA SER A 254 9.61 12.48 -10.66
C SER A 254 9.44 11.19 -9.87
N PRO A 255 9.86 11.13 -8.59
CA PRO A 255 9.49 10.00 -7.73
C PRO A 255 7.98 10.02 -7.45
N ASP A 256 7.43 8.89 -7.00
CA ASP A 256 5.99 8.74 -6.80
C ASP A 256 5.50 9.59 -5.62
N ASN A 257 4.77 10.65 -5.93
CA ASN A 257 4.06 11.51 -4.99
C ASN A 257 2.54 11.51 -5.27
N GLY A 258 2.04 10.45 -5.91
CA GLY A 258 0.65 10.32 -6.31
C GLY A 258 0.35 11.22 -7.49
N GLN A 259 -0.61 12.13 -7.34
CA GLN A 259 -1.04 13.04 -8.41
C GLN A 259 -0.15 14.29 -8.56
N TRP A 260 0.94 14.36 -7.79
CA TRP A 260 1.71 15.59 -7.61
C TRP A 260 3.17 15.41 -8.01
N ILE A 261 3.76 16.48 -8.51
CA ILE A 261 5.21 16.65 -8.71
C ILE A 261 5.69 17.73 -7.75
N ILE A 262 6.86 17.53 -7.16
CA ILE A 262 7.46 18.46 -6.22
C ILE A 262 8.75 18.98 -6.87
N ASP A 263 8.87 20.29 -7.02
CA ASP A 263 10.09 20.92 -7.52
C ASP A 263 11.17 21.10 -6.43
N ASP A 264 12.36 21.54 -6.84
CA ASP A 264 13.52 21.71 -5.95
C ASP A 264 13.29 22.79 -4.87
N GLU A 265 12.31 23.68 -5.08
CA GLU A 265 11.88 24.69 -4.12
C GLU A 265 10.69 24.24 -3.23
N TYR A 266 10.28 22.98 -3.35
CA TYR A 266 9.13 22.37 -2.67
C TYR A 266 7.77 22.98 -3.04
N ASN A 267 7.64 23.61 -4.22
CA ASN A 267 6.32 23.89 -4.77
C ASN A 267 5.75 22.60 -5.38
N VAL A 268 4.44 22.44 -5.22
CA VAL A 268 3.74 21.24 -5.62
C VAL A 268 2.85 21.54 -6.82
N HIS A 269 3.04 20.76 -7.89
CA HIS A 269 2.34 20.90 -9.17
C HIS A 269 1.50 19.66 -9.43
N TYR A 270 0.29 19.83 -9.96
CA TYR A 270 -0.54 18.68 -10.34
C TYR A 270 0.03 18.07 -11.63
N LYS A 271 0.35 16.78 -11.62
CA LYS A 271 1.20 16.20 -12.68
C LYS A 271 0.59 16.27 -14.08
N HIS A 272 -0.73 16.09 -14.21
CA HIS A 272 -1.41 15.99 -15.51
C HIS A 272 -1.54 17.29 -16.32
N VAL A 273 -0.65 18.27 -16.08
CA VAL A 273 -0.59 19.56 -16.78
C VAL A 273 0.82 19.98 -17.19
N THR A 274 1.87 19.21 -16.89
CA THR A 274 3.24 19.56 -17.27
C THR A 274 3.45 19.45 -18.79
N ASP A 275 4.46 20.16 -19.31
CA ASP A 275 4.82 20.09 -20.73
C ASP A 275 5.35 18.70 -21.08
N GLU A 276 6.12 18.08 -20.19
CA GLU A 276 6.59 16.70 -20.27
C GLU A 276 5.43 15.70 -20.37
N GLU A 277 4.42 15.83 -19.50
CA GLU A 277 3.22 14.98 -19.51
C GLU A 277 2.45 15.13 -20.82
N LYS A 278 2.33 16.36 -21.34
CA LYS A 278 1.76 16.59 -22.67
C LYS A 278 2.51 15.81 -23.76
N GLU A 279 3.84 15.80 -23.73
CA GLU A 279 4.65 15.04 -24.71
C GLU A 279 4.44 13.53 -24.57
N TYR A 280 4.41 13.00 -23.34
CA TYR A 280 4.15 11.59 -23.06
C TYR A 280 2.75 11.16 -23.53
N PHE A 281 1.70 11.91 -23.21
CA PHE A 281 0.34 11.57 -23.65
C PHE A 281 0.17 11.73 -25.16
N LYS A 282 0.92 12.63 -25.82
CA LYS A 282 0.95 12.73 -27.29
C LYS A 282 1.59 11.50 -27.92
N TRP A 283 2.65 10.99 -27.31
CA TRP A 283 3.25 9.72 -27.67
C TRP A 283 2.26 8.55 -27.49
N LEU A 284 1.55 8.49 -26.36
CA LEU A 284 0.59 7.44 -26.07
C LEU A 284 -0.62 7.48 -27.03
N CYS A 285 -1.09 8.68 -27.38
CA CYS A 285 -2.09 8.90 -28.44
C CYS A 285 -1.60 8.31 -29.78
N ARG A 286 -0.35 8.55 -30.18
CA ARG A 286 0.21 7.94 -31.39
C ARG A 286 0.24 6.41 -31.29
N MET A 287 0.65 5.85 -30.15
CA MET A 287 0.65 4.39 -29.94
C MET A 287 -0.75 3.78 -30.05
N TYR A 288 -1.79 4.49 -29.60
CA TYR A 288 -3.19 4.11 -29.79
C TYR A 288 -3.59 4.14 -31.27
N ASN A 289 -3.29 5.24 -31.98
CA ASN A 289 -3.63 5.41 -33.40
C ASN A 289 -2.92 4.39 -34.32
N GLU A 290 -1.71 3.98 -33.96
CA GLU A 290 -0.95 2.94 -34.67
C GLU A 290 -1.37 1.50 -34.31
N GLY A 291 -2.26 1.32 -33.32
CA GLY A 291 -2.74 0.01 -32.87
C GLY A 291 -1.74 -0.76 -32.01
N ILE A 292 -0.76 -0.07 -31.43
CA ILE A 292 0.26 -0.64 -30.52
C ILE A 292 -0.29 -0.70 -29.11
N LEU A 293 -0.94 0.37 -28.66
CA LEU A 293 -1.69 0.38 -27.41
C LEU A 293 -3.00 -0.40 -27.59
N ASP A 294 -3.32 -1.26 -26.62
CA ASP A 294 -4.54 -2.05 -26.59
C ASP A 294 -5.77 -1.13 -26.75
N PRO A 295 -6.62 -1.35 -27.77
CA PRO A 295 -7.78 -0.48 -27.99
C PRO A 295 -8.79 -0.49 -26.84
N ASN A 296 -8.69 -1.46 -25.93
CA ASN A 296 -9.59 -1.61 -24.78
C ASN A 296 -9.00 -1.07 -23.47
N PHE A 297 -7.81 -0.45 -23.47
CA PHE A 297 -7.13 -0.03 -22.24
C PHE A 297 -8.02 0.80 -21.28
N ALA A 298 -8.87 1.66 -21.84
CA ALA A 298 -9.78 2.52 -21.08
C ALA A 298 -11.09 1.85 -20.62
N THR A 299 -11.42 0.65 -21.12
CA THR A 299 -12.73 0.01 -20.88
C THR A 299 -12.65 -1.42 -20.38
N GLN A 300 -11.48 -2.06 -20.46
CA GLN A 300 -11.28 -3.42 -19.97
C GLN A 300 -11.40 -3.46 -18.44
N THR A 301 -12.00 -4.54 -17.91
CA THR A 301 -11.94 -4.78 -16.47
C THR A 301 -10.53 -5.18 -16.07
N ASP A 302 -10.22 -5.05 -14.78
CA ASP A 302 -8.92 -5.48 -14.28
C ASP A 302 -8.65 -6.97 -14.51
N ASP A 303 -9.64 -7.83 -14.31
CA ASP A 303 -9.54 -9.27 -14.65
C ASP A 303 -9.19 -9.51 -16.13
N ASP A 304 -9.68 -8.66 -17.05
CA ASP A 304 -9.38 -8.78 -18.49
C ASP A 304 -7.93 -8.34 -18.78
N TYR A 305 -7.46 -7.30 -18.08
CA TYR A 305 -6.06 -6.86 -18.12
C TYR A 305 -5.12 -7.96 -17.61
N ILE A 306 -5.34 -8.46 -16.39
CA ILE A 306 -4.55 -9.54 -15.77
C ILE A 306 -4.53 -10.78 -16.66
N ALA A 307 -5.67 -11.17 -17.24
CA ALA A 307 -5.73 -12.32 -18.14
C ALA A 307 -4.91 -12.14 -19.43
N LYS A 308 -4.84 -10.92 -20.00
CA LYS A 308 -4.01 -10.63 -21.19
C LYS A 308 -2.53 -10.66 -20.85
N VAL A 309 -2.13 -10.04 -19.74
CA VAL A 309 -0.73 -10.02 -19.28
C VAL A 309 -0.27 -11.44 -18.96
N ALA A 310 -1.05 -12.21 -18.18
CA ALA A 310 -0.75 -13.59 -17.81
C ALA A 310 -0.75 -14.57 -19.00
N SER A 311 -1.37 -14.23 -20.13
CA SER A 311 -1.31 -15.09 -21.32
C SER A 311 0.05 -15.03 -22.04
N GLY A 312 0.86 -14.01 -21.76
CA GLY A 312 2.18 -13.79 -22.37
C GLY A 312 2.13 -13.10 -23.73
N ARG A 313 0.96 -12.55 -24.12
CA ARG A 313 0.75 -11.93 -25.44
C ARG A 313 1.00 -10.42 -25.47
N VAL A 314 1.39 -9.83 -24.34
CA VAL A 314 1.58 -8.39 -24.16
C VAL A 314 3.08 -8.12 -24.10
N VAL A 315 3.62 -7.32 -25.02
CA VAL A 315 5.07 -7.09 -25.11
C VAL A 315 5.57 -6.17 -23.99
N ALA A 316 4.77 -5.17 -23.63
CA ALA A 316 5.14 -4.10 -22.73
C ALA A 316 3.95 -3.71 -21.84
N ILE A 317 4.24 -3.31 -20.60
CA ILE A 317 3.28 -2.73 -19.67
C ILE A 317 3.90 -1.50 -18.99
N THR A 318 3.03 -0.66 -18.44
CA THR A 318 3.39 0.43 -17.53
C THR A 318 2.49 0.27 -16.32
N ASP A 319 3.01 -0.38 -15.28
CA ASP A 319 2.21 -0.81 -14.14
C ASP A 319 3.07 -0.92 -12.87
N ALA A 320 2.41 -0.95 -11.72
CA ALA A 320 3.05 -1.22 -10.45
C ALA A 320 3.37 -2.72 -10.31
N GLU A 321 4.57 -3.06 -9.82
CA GLU A 321 5.05 -4.44 -9.69
C GLU A 321 4.09 -5.35 -8.90
N TRP A 322 3.55 -4.84 -7.79
CA TRP A 322 2.60 -5.58 -6.96
C TRP A 322 1.30 -5.94 -7.70
N HIS A 323 0.95 -5.22 -8.76
CA HIS A 323 -0.27 -5.46 -9.53
C HIS A 323 -0.09 -6.59 -10.55
N TYR A 324 1.00 -6.58 -11.32
CA TYR A 324 1.23 -7.57 -12.38
C TYR A 324 2.04 -8.80 -11.94
N SER A 325 2.69 -8.80 -10.76
CA SER A 325 3.56 -9.90 -10.29
C SER A 325 2.88 -11.29 -10.34
N GLN A 326 1.57 -11.37 -10.08
CA GLN A 326 0.83 -12.64 -10.19
C GLN A 326 0.76 -13.16 -11.65
N CYS A 327 0.75 -12.26 -12.64
CA CYS A 327 0.84 -12.66 -14.04
C CYS A 327 2.18 -13.34 -14.34
N GLU A 328 3.28 -12.85 -13.78
CA GLU A 328 4.59 -13.46 -13.96
C GLU A 328 4.69 -14.84 -13.32
N ALA A 329 4.14 -15.01 -12.11
CA ALA A 329 4.06 -16.32 -11.47
C ALA A 329 3.30 -17.32 -12.37
N THR A 330 2.22 -16.88 -13.02
CA THR A 330 1.46 -17.69 -14.00
C THR A 330 2.29 -18.03 -15.22
N LEU A 331 3.01 -17.06 -15.80
CA LEU A 331 3.87 -17.26 -16.96
C LEU A 331 5.01 -18.26 -16.66
N VAL A 332 5.66 -18.13 -15.51
CA VAL A 332 6.70 -19.06 -15.07
C VAL A 332 6.14 -20.47 -14.91
N ALA A 333 4.97 -20.62 -14.29
CA ALA A 333 4.29 -21.91 -14.13
C ALA A 333 3.94 -22.56 -15.49
N ASP A 334 3.60 -21.75 -16.49
CA ASP A 334 3.33 -22.19 -17.86
C ASP A 334 4.61 -22.44 -18.70
N GLY A 335 5.80 -22.24 -18.12
CA GLY A 335 7.09 -22.40 -18.81
C GLY A 335 7.41 -21.26 -19.79
N LYS A 336 6.70 -20.14 -19.68
CA LYS A 336 6.81 -18.93 -20.51
C LYS A 336 7.74 -17.89 -19.88
N VAL A 337 8.89 -18.32 -19.36
CA VAL A 337 9.79 -17.45 -18.58
C VAL A 337 10.26 -16.23 -19.40
N ASP A 338 10.56 -16.39 -20.68
CA ASP A 338 10.97 -15.26 -21.55
C ASP A 338 9.83 -14.24 -21.81
N GLN A 339 8.58 -14.54 -21.44
CA GLN A 339 7.43 -13.64 -21.53
C GLN A 339 7.13 -12.91 -20.21
N THR A 340 7.92 -13.18 -19.16
CA THR A 340 7.98 -12.31 -17.97
C THR A 340 8.70 -11.00 -18.31
N TYR A 341 8.66 -10.03 -17.42
CA TYR A 341 9.05 -8.66 -17.69
C TYR A 341 10.35 -8.29 -16.99
N VAL A 342 11.09 -7.37 -17.62
CA VAL A 342 12.16 -6.62 -16.99
C VAL A 342 11.67 -5.20 -16.74
N GLY A 343 11.87 -4.72 -15.51
CA GLY A 343 11.66 -3.31 -15.16
C GLY A 343 12.79 -2.44 -15.67
N LEU A 344 12.47 -1.29 -16.27
CA LEU A 344 13.43 -0.46 -17.00
C LEU A 344 13.45 1.00 -16.50
N PRO A 345 14.63 1.66 -16.55
CA PRO A 345 14.80 3.07 -16.19
C PRO A 345 14.53 4.01 -17.38
N VAL A 346 13.37 3.87 -18.03
CA VAL A 346 13.01 4.68 -19.20
C VAL A 346 12.45 6.03 -18.76
N THR A 347 13.07 7.09 -19.25
CA THR A 347 12.56 8.45 -19.11
C THR A 347 12.15 9.00 -20.47
N LEU A 348 11.50 10.16 -20.50
CA LEU A 348 11.15 10.83 -21.75
C LEU A 348 12.41 11.20 -22.54
N ARG A 349 13.49 11.60 -21.84
CA ARG A 349 14.75 12.06 -22.44
C ARG A 349 15.98 11.55 -21.67
N GLU A 350 17.09 11.37 -22.39
CA GLU A 350 18.33 10.79 -21.84
C GLU A 350 19.00 11.64 -20.74
N ASP A 351 18.70 12.93 -20.65
CA ASP A 351 19.24 13.83 -19.63
C ASP A 351 18.47 13.79 -18.30
N GLN A 352 17.37 13.04 -18.24
CA GLN A 352 16.60 12.81 -17.02
C GLN A 352 17.11 11.58 -16.26
N VAL A 353 16.99 11.62 -14.93
CA VAL A 353 17.42 10.54 -14.04
C VAL A 353 16.19 9.88 -13.42
N GLU A 354 15.98 8.61 -13.73
CA GLU A 354 14.92 7.79 -13.13
C GLU A 354 15.19 7.55 -11.64
N LYS A 355 14.14 7.54 -10.81
CA LYS A 355 14.23 7.58 -9.34
C LYS A 355 13.61 6.37 -8.62
N ALA A 356 13.48 5.21 -9.27
CA ALA A 356 12.88 4.00 -8.67
C ALA A 356 13.63 3.50 -7.42
N LEU A 357 14.93 3.79 -7.30
CA LEU A 357 15.74 3.43 -6.13
C LEU A 357 15.86 4.56 -5.09
N LEU A 358 15.21 5.71 -5.31
CA LEU A 358 15.17 6.80 -4.35
C LEU A 358 14.40 6.36 -3.10
N TYR A 359 15.05 6.45 -1.94
CA TYR A 359 14.36 6.30 -0.67
C TYR A 359 13.64 7.60 -0.29
N GLN A 360 12.31 7.61 -0.39
CA GLN A 360 11.47 8.76 0.00
C GLN A 360 11.22 8.82 1.52
N GLY A 361 12.01 8.12 2.33
CA GLY A 361 11.83 8.05 3.78
C GLY A 361 10.69 7.12 4.24
N THR A 362 10.54 6.96 5.55
CA THR A 362 9.41 6.22 6.13
C THR A 362 8.08 6.85 5.71
N THR A 363 7.19 6.07 5.09
CA THR A 363 5.81 6.44 4.74
C THR A 363 4.97 6.53 6.02
N VAL A 364 4.25 7.62 6.28
CA VAL A 364 3.68 7.87 7.63
C VAL A 364 2.16 7.87 7.76
N GLY A 365 1.36 7.98 6.69
CA GLY A 365 -0.10 8.09 6.87
C GLY A 365 -0.84 6.76 6.94
N TRP A 366 -0.19 5.62 6.70
CA TRP A 366 -0.79 4.30 6.89
C TRP A 366 -0.08 3.61 8.05
N GLY A 367 -0.85 3.14 9.02
CA GLY A 367 -0.29 2.62 10.25
C GLY A 367 -1.35 2.23 11.28
N ILE A 368 -0.90 1.55 12.32
CA ILE A 368 -1.74 1.09 13.42
C ILE A 368 -1.81 2.16 14.52
N GLY A 369 -3.02 2.50 14.96
CA GLY A 369 -3.28 3.35 16.11
C GLY A 369 -4.00 2.62 17.24
N ILE A 370 -3.90 3.14 18.46
CA ILE A 370 -4.70 2.72 19.61
C ILE A 370 -5.88 3.68 19.74
N THR A 371 -7.09 3.15 19.95
CA THR A 371 -8.29 3.98 20.06
C THR A 371 -8.61 4.32 21.53
N LYS A 372 -9.46 5.33 21.73
CA LYS A 372 -9.99 5.69 23.05
C LYS A 372 -10.86 4.60 23.69
N SER A 373 -11.31 3.61 22.91
CA SER A 373 -12.05 2.46 23.43
C SER A 373 -11.15 1.46 24.15
N CYS A 374 -9.83 1.52 23.94
CA CYS A 374 -8.90 0.58 24.54
C CYS A 374 -8.87 0.73 26.07
N GLU A 375 -9.32 -0.29 26.79
CA GLU A 375 -9.36 -0.27 28.26
C GLU A 375 -7.96 -0.38 28.89
N ASP A 376 -6.99 -0.96 28.17
CA ASP A 376 -5.60 -1.12 28.63
C ASP A 376 -4.58 -0.65 27.57
N PRO A 377 -4.43 0.67 27.37
CA PRO A 377 -3.52 1.23 26.38
C PRO A 377 -2.04 1.01 26.74
N VAL A 378 -1.71 0.78 28.02
CA VAL A 378 -0.35 0.41 28.45
C VAL A 378 0.01 -0.98 27.95
N ARG A 379 -0.94 -1.92 28.04
CA ARG A 379 -0.75 -3.27 27.52
C ARG A 379 -0.72 -3.31 25.99
N ALA A 380 -1.55 -2.50 25.33
CA ALA A 380 -1.53 -2.34 23.88
C ALA A 380 -0.20 -1.77 23.38
N ILE A 381 0.33 -0.69 23.99
CA ILE A 381 1.63 -0.14 23.54
C ILE A 381 2.80 -1.10 23.80
N LYS A 382 2.80 -1.85 24.90
CA LYS A 382 3.82 -2.88 25.18
C LYS A 382 3.76 -4.01 24.14
N PHE A 383 2.57 -4.34 23.66
CA PHE A 383 2.38 -5.29 22.55
C PHE A 383 2.95 -4.75 21.24
N LEU A 384 2.63 -3.50 20.87
CA LEU A 384 3.19 -2.85 19.69
C LEU A 384 4.72 -2.72 19.78
N ASP A 385 5.26 -2.45 20.98
CA ASP A 385 6.70 -2.42 21.21
C ASP A 385 7.35 -3.80 21.03
N TYR A 386 6.71 -4.88 21.49
CA TYR A 386 7.18 -6.23 21.20
C TYR A 386 7.18 -6.51 19.69
N LEU A 387 6.15 -6.08 18.96
CA LEU A 387 6.14 -6.23 17.49
C LEU A 387 7.33 -5.51 16.85
N CYS A 388 7.78 -4.36 17.38
CA CYS A 388 8.98 -3.67 16.90
C CYS A 388 10.32 -4.28 17.34
N SER A 389 10.31 -5.25 18.26
CA SER A 389 11.53 -5.90 18.75
C SER A 389 12.16 -6.81 17.68
N ASP A 390 13.45 -7.16 17.86
CA ASP A 390 14.13 -8.07 16.94
C ASP A 390 13.41 -9.43 16.85
N GLU A 391 12.94 -9.96 17.97
CA GLU A 391 12.19 -11.21 18.03
C GLU A 391 10.84 -11.11 17.29
N GLY A 392 10.10 -10.02 17.53
CA GLY A 392 8.80 -9.79 16.87
C GLY A 392 8.93 -9.68 15.35
N GLN A 393 9.96 -8.96 14.89
CA GLN A 393 10.24 -8.75 13.46
C GLN A 393 10.72 -10.02 12.77
N ILE A 394 11.59 -10.79 13.42
CA ILE A 394 12.01 -12.10 12.91
C ILE A 394 10.81 -13.05 12.83
N LEU A 395 9.97 -13.13 13.87
CA LEU A 395 8.76 -13.95 13.81
C LEU A 395 7.82 -13.53 12.67
N TYR A 396 7.63 -12.22 12.47
CA TYR A 396 6.73 -11.69 11.46
C TYR A 396 7.20 -11.98 10.03
N HIS A 397 8.48 -11.81 9.72
CA HIS A 397 9.02 -11.96 8.36
C HIS A 397 9.61 -13.34 8.06
N TRP A 398 10.21 -14.00 9.06
CA TRP A 398 10.89 -15.29 8.87
C TRP A 398 10.04 -16.48 9.29
N GLY A 399 9.16 -16.31 10.29
CA GLY A 399 8.34 -17.37 10.85
C GLY A 399 9.04 -18.10 12.00
N ILE A 400 8.84 -19.42 12.10
CA ILE A 400 9.37 -20.24 13.20
C ILE A 400 10.72 -20.87 12.82
N GLU A 401 11.74 -20.69 13.67
CA GLU A 401 13.05 -21.34 13.50
C GLU A 401 12.91 -22.88 13.53
N GLY A 402 13.55 -23.56 12.58
CA GLY A 402 13.47 -25.01 12.42
C GLY A 402 12.26 -25.48 11.63
N GLU A 403 11.31 -24.59 11.31
CA GLU A 403 10.16 -24.87 10.45
C GLU A 403 10.22 -24.06 9.15
N ASN A 404 10.23 -22.72 9.26
CA ASN A 404 10.21 -21.80 8.12
C ASN A 404 11.61 -21.28 7.75
N TYR A 405 12.52 -21.19 8.71
CA TYR A 405 13.90 -20.80 8.46
C TYR A 405 14.87 -21.56 9.36
N PHE A 406 16.13 -21.59 8.98
CA PHE A 406 17.19 -22.33 9.65
C PHE A 406 18.42 -21.45 9.76
N LEU A 407 19.32 -21.78 10.68
CA LEU A 407 20.61 -21.09 10.83
C LEU A 407 21.71 -21.95 10.21
N ASP A 408 22.59 -21.31 9.44
CA ASP A 408 23.80 -21.95 8.92
C ASP A 408 24.88 -22.08 10.02
N ASP A 409 26.03 -22.67 9.67
CA ASP A 409 27.16 -22.85 10.60
C ASP A 409 27.72 -21.52 11.16
N ASN A 410 27.42 -20.38 10.51
CA ASN A 410 27.82 -19.03 10.92
C ASN A 410 26.72 -18.29 11.68
N GLY A 411 25.57 -18.92 11.92
CA GLY A 411 24.41 -18.30 12.56
C GLY A 411 23.60 -17.38 11.63
N GLN A 412 23.82 -17.45 10.31
CA GLN A 412 23.05 -16.66 9.34
C GLN A 412 21.76 -17.39 8.97
N PRO A 413 20.62 -16.68 8.88
CA PRO A 413 19.36 -17.30 8.52
C PRO A 413 19.29 -17.65 7.05
N TYR A 414 18.70 -18.80 6.74
CA TYR A 414 18.37 -19.20 5.38
C TYR A 414 17.05 -19.98 5.35
N ARG A 415 16.44 -20.01 4.17
CA ARG A 415 15.29 -20.89 3.86
C ARG A 415 15.74 -22.02 2.96
N THR A 416 15.10 -23.17 3.10
CA THR A 416 15.31 -24.28 2.15
C THR A 416 14.68 -23.93 0.80
N ASP A 417 15.18 -24.52 -0.28
CA ASP A 417 14.59 -24.35 -1.62
C ASP A 417 13.09 -24.73 -1.63
N GLU A 418 12.70 -25.74 -0.84
CA GLU A 418 11.30 -26.16 -0.71
C GLU A 418 10.44 -25.07 -0.06
N GLU A 419 10.93 -24.42 1.00
CA GLU A 419 10.18 -23.35 1.66
C GLU A 419 10.11 -22.08 0.80
N VAL A 420 11.20 -21.74 0.09
CA VAL A 420 11.19 -20.63 -0.88
C VAL A 420 10.16 -20.90 -1.99
N ALA A 421 10.18 -22.09 -2.59
CA ALA A 421 9.23 -22.46 -3.64
C ALA A 421 7.78 -22.45 -3.12
N LYS A 422 7.55 -22.90 -1.89
CA LYS A 422 6.23 -22.86 -1.26
C LYS A 422 5.77 -21.42 -1.01
N ALA A 423 6.63 -20.56 -0.46
CA ALA A 423 6.33 -19.15 -0.24
C ALA A 423 5.98 -18.40 -1.54
N GLN A 424 6.60 -18.78 -2.65
CA GLN A 424 6.36 -18.15 -3.96
C GLN A 424 5.14 -18.69 -4.71
N SER A 425 4.70 -19.93 -4.43
CA SER A 425 3.67 -20.60 -5.24
C SER A 425 2.35 -20.87 -4.51
N ASP A 426 2.33 -20.86 -3.18
CA ASP A 426 1.11 -21.08 -2.39
C ASP A 426 0.43 -19.73 -2.09
N PRO A 427 -0.73 -19.43 -2.69
CA PRO A 427 -1.45 -18.17 -2.47
C PRO A 427 -1.97 -18.02 -1.04
N ASP A 428 -2.05 -19.11 -0.26
CA ASP A 428 -2.45 -19.10 1.15
C ASP A 428 -1.22 -19.17 2.10
N TYR A 429 0.02 -19.06 1.60
CA TYR A 429 1.24 -19.21 2.41
C TYR A 429 1.26 -18.27 3.62
N ALA A 430 1.05 -16.96 3.38
CA ALA A 430 1.03 -15.94 4.43
C ALA A 430 -0.06 -16.26 5.46
N LYS A 431 -1.28 -16.57 5.01
CA LYS A 431 -2.40 -16.93 5.88
C LYS A 431 -2.13 -18.17 6.75
N ASN A 432 -1.53 -19.20 6.17
CA ASN A 432 -1.30 -20.48 6.83
C ASN A 432 -0.14 -20.44 7.83
N THR A 433 0.91 -19.67 7.52
CA THR A 433 2.12 -19.55 8.37
C THR A 433 2.01 -18.38 9.36
N GLY A 434 1.36 -17.30 8.93
CA GLY A 434 1.34 -16.01 9.59
C GLY A 434 2.47 -15.07 9.19
N ILE A 435 3.40 -15.53 8.35
CA ILE A 435 4.49 -14.70 7.81
C ILE A 435 3.88 -13.60 6.94
N ASP A 436 4.22 -12.35 7.22
CA ASP A 436 3.75 -11.15 6.51
C ASP A 436 2.20 -11.02 6.40
N ASN A 437 1.44 -11.76 7.21
CA ASN A 437 0.00 -11.88 7.04
C ASN A 437 -0.81 -10.71 7.63
N TYR A 438 -0.25 -10.01 8.63
CA TYR A 438 -0.94 -8.96 9.37
C TYR A 438 -0.49 -7.58 8.91
N THR A 439 -0.99 -7.14 7.75
CA THR A 439 -0.76 -5.79 7.24
C THR A 439 -1.14 -4.73 8.29
N GLY A 440 -0.40 -3.62 8.32
CA GLY A 440 -0.66 -2.51 9.24
C GLY A 440 0.23 -2.48 10.48
N PHE A 441 0.96 -3.56 10.79
CA PHE A 441 1.95 -3.58 11.87
C PHE A 441 3.23 -2.82 11.50
N PRO A 442 3.91 -2.21 12.49
CA PRO A 442 5.20 -1.59 12.27
C PRO A 442 6.27 -2.63 11.91
N ILE A 443 7.06 -2.34 10.88
CA ILE A 443 8.08 -3.26 10.36
C ILE A 443 9.40 -2.55 10.01
N TYR A 444 10.51 -3.27 10.15
CA TYR A 444 11.75 -2.89 9.47
C TYR A 444 11.64 -3.20 7.98
N GLY A 445 12.20 -2.31 7.16
CA GLY A 445 12.25 -2.50 5.72
C GLY A 445 13.31 -3.49 5.28
N THR A 446 13.11 -4.04 4.08
CA THR A 446 14.10 -4.86 3.36
C THR A 446 15.48 -4.21 3.40
N GLY A 447 16.54 -4.99 3.66
CA GLY A 447 17.91 -4.49 3.76
C GLY A 447 18.28 -3.86 5.11
N SER A 448 17.38 -3.91 6.10
CA SER A 448 17.67 -3.64 7.51
C SER A 448 18.12 -4.90 8.25
N TYR A 449 18.98 -4.71 9.24
CA TYR A 449 19.59 -5.79 10.02
C TYR A 449 19.56 -5.45 11.51
N SER A 450 19.43 -6.48 12.34
CA SER A 450 19.69 -6.37 13.78
C SER A 450 21.17 -6.06 14.07
N GLU A 451 21.49 -5.74 15.32
CA GLU A 451 22.86 -5.39 15.72
C GLU A 451 23.87 -6.53 15.52
N ASP A 452 23.42 -7.78 15.59
CA ASP A 452 24.22 -8.99 15.33
C ASP A 452 24.26 -9.39 13.84
N GLY A 453 23.66 -8.58 12.96
CA GLY A 453 23.70 -8.77 11.51
C GLY A 453 22.66 -9.76 10.99
N PHE A 454 21.60 -10.04 11.75
CA PHE A 454 20.48 -10.84 11.27
C PHE A 454 19.57 -9.96 10.39
N PRO A 455 19.34 -10.31 9.11
CA PRO A 455 18.43 -9.56 8.25
C PRO A 455 16.98 -9.66 8.76
N TYR A 456 16.30 -8.53 8.97
CA TYR A 456 14.90 -8.57 9.45
C TYR A 456 13.95 -9.21 8.44
N THR A 457 14.25 -9.11 7.15
CA THR A 457 13.46 -9.72 6.07
C THR A 457 14.23 -10.86 5.39
N PRO A 458 13.54 -11.88 4.88
CA PRO A 458 14.14 -12.94 4.04
C PRO A 458 14.69 -12.42 2.71
N THR A 459 14.27 -11.23 2.28
CA THR A 459 14.75 -10.57 1.07
C THR A 459 16.08 -9.88 1.34
N THR A 460 17.18 -10.54 0.98
CA THR A 460 18.54 -9.98 0.89
C THR A 460 19.03 -9.92 -0.55
N LYS A 461 20.12 -9.19 -0.81
CA LYS A 461 20.80 -9.19 -2.11
C LYS A 461 21.06 -10.61 -2.61
N GLU A 462 21.60 -11.47 -1.76
CA GLU A 462 21.92 -12.86 -2.09
C GLU A 462 20.66 -13.66 -2.41
N SER A 463 19.57 -13.46 -1.64
CA SER A 463 18.30 -14.15 -1.89
C SER A 463 17.66 -13.72 -3.22
N VAL A 464 17.72 -12.43 -3.57
CA VAL A 464 17.17 -11.89 -4.82
C VAL A 464 17.93 -12.52 -6.00
N ILE A 465 19.27 -12.50 -5.96
CA ILE A 465 20.11 -13.12 -6.99
C ILE A 465 19.85 -14.63 -7.11
N ALA A 466 19.70 -15.33 -5.97
CA ALA A 466 19.41 -16.76 -5.97
C ALA A 466 18.06 -17.07 -6.63
N ASN A 467 17.05 -16.23 -6.35
CA ASN A 467 15.68 -16.37 -6.80
C ASN A 467 15.44 -15.92 -8.24
N TYR A 468 16.40 -15.25 -8.89
CA TYR A 468 16.27 -14.90 -10.30
C TYR A 468 15.93 -16.13 -11.16
N ASN A 469 14.93 -15.97 -12.00
CA ASN A 469 14.54 -16.93 -13.00
C ASN A 469 15.61 -17.01 -14.12
N THR A 470 15.42 -17.91 -15.08
CA THR A 470 16.42 -18.13 -16.14
C THR A 470 16.60 -16.90 -17.04
N ALA A 471 15.53 -16.17 -17.35
CA ALA A 471 15.61 -14.97 -18.19
C ALA A 471 16.33 -13.82 -17.47
N GLU A 472 16.05 -13.62 -16.19
CA GLU A 472 16.73 -12.61 -15.36
C GLU A 472 18.23 -12.89 -15.21
N LYS A 473 18.60 -14.17 -14.99
CA LYS A 473 20.01 -14.60 -14.92
C LYS A 473 20.74 -14.39 -16.25
N GLU A 474 20.14 -14.79 -17.36
CA GLU A 474 20.69 -14.55 -18.70
C GLU A 474 20.84 -13.04 -18.99
N GLY A 475 19.85 -12.24 -18.60
CA GLY A 475 19.86 -10.79 -18.73
C GLY A 475 20.99 -10.13 -17.95
N CYS A 476 21.13 -10.47 -16.67
CA CYS A 476 22.24 -9.99 -15.83
C CYS A 476 23.60 -10.34 -16.44
N GLU A 477 23.79 -11.60 -16.86
CA GLU A 477 25.04 -12.04 -17.49
C GLU A 477 25.35 -11.26 -18.77
N ALA A 478 24.35 -11.07 -19.65
CA ALA A 478 24.52 -10.39 -20.92
C ALA A 478 24.80 -8.88 -20.75
N MET A 479 24.17 -8.23 -19.76
CA MET A 479 24.37 -6.81 -19.46
C MET A 479 25.63 -6.56 -18.60
N GLY A 480 26.20 -7.61 -17.99
CA GLY A 480 27.34 -7.50 -17.08
C GLY A 480 26.97 -6.94 -15.71
N PHE A 481 25.74 -7.19 -15.28
CA PHE A 481 25.20 -6.76 -13.98
C PHE A 481 25.22 -7.90 -12.96
N GLU A 482 25.40 -7.54 -11.69
CA GLU A 482 25.24 -8.47 -10.57
C GLU A 482 23.77 -8.55 -10.15
N MET A 483 23.09 -7.41 -10.14
CA MET A 483 21.66 -7.30 -9.88
C MET A 483 20.96 -6.53 -11.00
N LEU A 484 19.69 -6.82 -11.24
CA LEU A 484 18.87 -6.03 -12.18
C LEU A 484 18.81 -4.56 -11.78
N THR A 485 18.85 -4.25 -10.49
CA THR A 485 18.89 -2.87 -9.97
C THR A 485 20.15 -2.09 -10.39
N ASP A 486 21.20 -2.74 -10.89
CA ASP A 486 22.42 -2.07 -11.37
C ASP A 486 22.18 -1.21 -12.64
N MET A 487 21.02 -1.37 -13.30
CA MET A 487 20.64 -0.53 -14.44
C MET A 487 20.13 0.86 -14.05
N PHE A 488 19.78 1.06 -12.78
CA PHE A 488 19.17 2.28 -12.26
C PHE A 488 20.21 3.18 -11.58
N ALA A 489 19.88 4.46 -11.39
CA ALA A 489 20.65 5.34 -10.52
C ALA A 489 20.61 4.81 -9.08
N GLN A 490 21.77 4.75 -8.43
CA GLN A 490 21.92 4.08 -7.14
C GLN A 490 21.45 4.97 -5.97
N PRO A 491 20.99 4.38 -4.86
CA PRO A 491 20.49 5.13 -3.70
C PRO A 491 21.45 6.22 -3.19
N GLU A 492 22.75 5.97 -3.18
CA GLU A 492 23.79 6.92 -2.78
C GLU A 492 23.95 8.14 -3.70
N GLU A 493 23.33 8.13 -4.88
CA GLU A 493 23.29 9.27 -5.79
C GLU A 493 22.20 10.28 -5.41
N PHE A 494 21.35 9.95 -4.45
CA PHE A 494 20.23 10.77 -4.02
C PHE A 494 20.39 11.26 -2.57
N ASP A 495 19.92 12.49 -2.34
CA ASP A 495 19.77 13.02 -0.98
C ASP A 495 18.51 12.45 -0.32
N LEU A 496 18.57 12.24 1.00
CA LEU A 496 17.38 11.87 1.78
C LEU A 496 16.38 13.03 1.75
N LEU A 497 15.14 12.75 1.37
CA LEU A 497 14.11 13.77 1.31
C LEU A 497 13.62 14.18 2.71
N PRO A 498 13.37 15.49 2.96
CA PRO A 498 12.83 15.99 4.22
C PRO A 498 11.33 15.73 4.39
N TYR A 499 10.73 14.91 3.54
CA TYR A 499 9.32 14.54 3.57
C TYR A 499 9.14 13.09 3.12
N SER A 500 8.08 12.45 3.58
CA SER A 500 7.52 11.21 3.02
C SER A 500 6.75 11.49 1.73
N ALA A 501 6.58 10.49 0.86
CA ALA A 501 5.79 10.61 -0.36
C ALA A 501 4.40 11.24 -0.11
N LEU A 502 3.95 12.18 -0.96
CA LEU A 502 2.71 12.93 -0.69
C LEU A 502 1.45 12.07 -0.61
N TRP A 503 1.36 11.01 -1.41
CA TRP A 503 0.26 10.04 -1.36
C TRP A 503 0.18 9.31 -0.02
N ALA A 504 1.31 9.24 0.70
CA ALA A 504 1.39 8.59 1.99
C ALA A 504 0.83 9.46 3.11
N TYR A 505 0.78 10.80 2.96
CA TYR A 505 0.22 11.64 3.99
C TYR A 505 -1.31 11.59 3.98
N GLN A 506 -1.88 11.63 5.17
CA GLN A 506 -3.30 11.91 5.30
C GLN A 506 -3.55 13.41 5.11
N GLN A 507 -4.19 13.75 4.00
CA GLN A 507 -4.49 15.13 3.64
C GLN A 507 -5.71 15.64 4.42
N PRO A 508 -5.79 16.95 4.72
CA PRO A 508 -7.03 17.57 5.16
C PRO A 508 -8.16 17.31 4.17
N GLN A 509 -9.39 17.10 4.66
CA GLN A 509 -10.53 16.76 3.81
C GLN A 509 -10.72 17.75 2.65
N GLU A 510 -10.59 19.05 2.90
CA GLU A 510 -10.73 20.07 1.86
C GLU A 510 -9.70 19.90 0.74
N LEU A 511 -8.47 19.55 1.08
CA LEU A 511 -7.40 19.33 0.10
C LEU A 511 -7.65 18.04 -0.71
N ALA A 512 -8.09 16.97 -0.05
CA ALA A 512 -8.47 15.73 -0.71
C ALA A 512 -9.66 15.91 -1.67
N GLU A 513 -10.63 16.74 -1.31
CA GLU A 513 -11.77 17.11 -2.17
C GLU A 513 -11.30 17.89 -3.40
N LYS A 514 -10.37 18.85 -3.25
CA LYS A 514 -9.77 19.56 -4.40
C LYS A 514 -9.07 18.59 -5.35
N GLN A 515 -8.24 17.69 -4.83
CA GLN A 515 -7.55 16.68 -5.64
C GLN A 515 -8.56 15.78 -6.37
N THR A 516 -9.62 15.34 -5.69
CA THR A 516 -10.67 14.49 -6.28
C THR A 516 -11.35 15.18 -7.47
N ILE A 517 -11.66 16.47 -7.36
CA ILE A 517 -12.25 17.25 -8.47
C ILE A 517 -11.30 17.27 -9.67
N LEU A 518 -10.00 17.47 -9.44
CA LEU A 518 -9.01 17.44 -10.53
C LEU A 518 -8.91 16.05 -11.16
N ASP A 519 -8.89 14.99 -10.35
CA ASP A 519 -8.81 13.60 -10.82
C ASP A 519 -10.05 13.21 -11.65
N GLU A 520 -11.25 13.66 -11.26
CA GLU A 520 -12.50 13.44 -12.00
C GLU A 520 -12.52 14.12 -13.39
N ILE A 521 -11.69 15.16 -13.58
CA ILE A 521 -11.50 15.84 -14.87
C ILE A 521 -10.35 15.19 -15.64
N ALA A 522 -9.21 14.97 -14.98
CA ALA A 522 -7.99 14.45 -15.59
C ALA A 522 -8.20 13.03 -16.14
N TRP A 523 -8.79 12.12 -15.38
CA TRP A 523 -8.94 10.73 -15.82
C TRP A 523 -9.70 10.60 -17.16
N PRO A 524 -10.95 11.07 -17.32
CA PRO A 524 -11.63 11.02 -18.61
C PRO A 524 -10.98 11.94 -19.66
N GLY A 525 -10.37 13.04 -19.25
CA GLY A 525 -9.64 13.96 -20.14
C GLY A 525 -8.42 13.31 -20.81
N LEU A 526 -7.60 12.60 -20.04
CA LEU A 526 -6.44 11.85 -20.51
C LEU A 526 -6.85 10.70 -21.42
N VAL A 527 -7.89 9.93 -21.03
CA VAL A 527 -8.46 8.88 -21.89
C VAL A 527 -8.90 9.48 -23.23
N LYS A 528 -9.55 10.64 -23.23
CA LYS A 528 -9.96 11.34 -24.46
C LYS A 528 -8.76 11.83 -25.28
N CYS A 529 -7.70 12.31 -24.64
CA CYS A 529 -6.46 12.71 -25.32
C CYS A 529 -5.82 11.51 -26.03
N VAL A 530 -5.71 10.37 -25.36
CA VAL A 530 -5.10 9.15 -25.91
C VAL A 530 -5.96 8.51 -27.02
N THR A 531 -7.28 8.46 -26.84
CA THR A 531 -8.19 7.81 -27.80
C THR A 531 -8.59 8.67 -29.00
N GLY A 532 -8.25 9.97 -28.98
CA GLY A 532 -8.45 10.88 -30.10
C GLY A 532 -7.46 10.65 -31.25
N THR A 533 -7.60 11.42 -32.32
CA THR A 533 -6.58 11.44 -33.39
C THR A 533 -5.41 12.35 -33.01
N GLU A 534 -4.23 12.15 -33.61
CA GLU A 534 -3.06 13.02 -33.39
C GLU A 534 -3.34 14.50 -33.72
N ASP A 535 -4.21 14.77 -34.71
CA ASP A 535 -4.65 16.13 -35.09
C ASP A 535 -5.58 16.76 -34.03
N GLU A 536 -6.31 15.95 -33.26
CA GLU A 536 -7.22 16.40 -32.20
C GLU A 536 -6.52 16.54 -30.84
N PHE A 537 -5.34 15.93 -30.68
CA PHE A 537 -4.63 15.81 -29.40
C PHE A 537 -4.45 17.18 -28.71
N ASP A 538 -3.84 18.15 -29.40
CA ASP A 538 -3.51 19.44 -28.78
C ASP A 538 -4.79 20.17 -28.31
N GLY A 539 -5.90 20.05 -29.06
CA GLY A 539 -7.18 20.63 -28.66
C GLY A 539 -7.86 19.89 -27.50
N ASN A 540 -7.73 18.56 -27.42
CA ASN A 540 -8.24 17.79 -26.29
C ASN A 540 -7.44 18.10 -25.01
N TRP A 541 -6.11 18.20 -25.12
CA TRP A 541 -5.23 18.57 -24.00
C TRP A 541 -5.55 19.98 -23.49
N GLU A 542 -5.58 20.97 -24.38
CA GLU A 542 -5.92 22.35 -24.01
C GLU A 542 -7.29 22.46 -23.35
N SER A 543 -8.28 21.70 -23.83
CA SER A 543 -9.61 21.65 -23.21
C SER A 543 -9.56 21.05 -21.81
N MET A 544 -8.79 19.99 -21.59
CA MET A 544 -8.65 19.35 -20.27
C MET A 544 -7.94 20.30 -19.28
N VAL A 545 -6.82 20.89 -19.68
CA VAL A 545 -6.07 21.84 -18.84
C VAL A 545 -6.90 23.07 -18.50
N GLN A 546 -7.69 23.58 -19.46
CA GLN A 546 -8.62 24.68 -19.18
C GLN A 546 -9.71 24.28 -18.19
N GLU A 547 -10.25 23.07 -18.30
CA GLU A 547 -11.26 22.55 -17.36
C GLU A 547 -10.67 22.36 -15.95
N LEU A 548 -9.45 21.87 -15.82
CA LEU A 548 -8.71 21.82 -14.55
C LEU A 548 -8.52 23.23 -13.98
N THR A 549 -8.09 24.18 -14.81
CA THR A 549 -7.89 25.59 -14.43
C THR A 549 -9.18 26.22 -13.91
N ASP A 550 -10.28 26.03 -14.64
CA ASP A 550 -11.60 26.56 -14.28
C ASP A 550 -12.16 25.94 -12.99
N ASN A 551 -11.68 24.75 -12.61
CA ASN A 551 -12.10 24.01 -11.41
C ASN A 551 -11.06 24.03 -10.28
N GLY A 552 -10.17 25.04 -10.26
CA GLY A 552 -9.37 25.35 -9.07
C GLY A 552 -8.01 24.64 -9.01
N LEU A 553 -7.42 24.31 -10.16
CA LEU A 553 -6.04 23.78 -10.24
C LEU A 553 -5.04 24.59 -9.40
N ALA A 554 -4.96 25.91 -9.63
CA ALA A 554 -4.01 26.76 -8.91
C ALA A 554 -4.27 26.79 -7.40
N ASP A 555 -5.53 26.79 -6.98
CA ASP A 555 -5.91 26.76 -5.56
C ASP A 555 -5.51 25.42 -4.91
N ALA A 556 -5.57 24.32 -5.68
CA ALA A 556 -5.17 22.99 -5.20
C ALA A 556 -3.64 22.86 -5.08
N GLU A 557 -2.89 23.38 -6.05
CA GLU A 557 -1.42 23.44 -6.02
C GLU A 557 -0.90 24.30 -4.86
N GLU A 558 -1.50 25.48 -4.64
CA GLU A 558 -1.18 26.34 -3.49
C GLU A 558 -1.47 25.61 -2.17
N ALA A 559 -2.66 25.01 -2.02
CA ALA A 559 -3.03 24.30 -0.81
C ALA A 559 -2.14 23.07 -0.55
N MET A 560 -1.74 22.34 -1.58
CA MET A 560 -0.81 21.20 -1.45
C MET A 560 0.61 21.66 -1.10
N THR A 561 1.05 22.78 -1.65
CA THR A 561 2.35 23.40 -1.31
C THR A 561 2.38 23.84 0.15
N GLU A 562 1.33 24.52 0.62
CA GLU A 562 1.18 24.89 2.02
C GLU A 562 1.15 23.65 2.92
N PHE A 563 0.43 22.60 2.52
CA PHE A 563 0.38 21.34 3.26
C PHE A 563 1.76 20.69 3.36
N LEU A 564 2.50 20.53 2.25
CA LEU A 564 3.85 19.98 2.24
C LEU A 564 4.78 20.76 3.16
N ALA A 565 4.71 22.09 3.16
CA ALA A 565 5.52 22.94 4.03
C ALA A 565 5.32 22.62 5.53
N THR A 566 4.16 22.13 5.94
CA THR A 566 3.91 21.68 7.33
C THR A 566 4.53 20.33 7.67
N LYS A 567 4.96 19.57 6.66
CA LYS A 567 5.48 18.19 6.79
C LYS A 567 6.99 18.09 6.66
N LEU A 568 7.66 19.15 6.23
CA LEU A 568 9.11 19.19 6.12
C LEU A 568 9.74 18.98 7.51
N VAL A 569 10.67 18.02 7.61
CA VAL A 569 11.47 17.74 8.80
C VAL A 569 12.94 18.00 8.53
N ASP A 570 13.69 18.25 9.60
CA ASP A 570 15.15 18.31 9.53
C ASP A 570 15.70 16.88 9.36
N VAL A 571 16.57 16.68 8.37
CA VAL A 571 17.15 15.38 8.02
C VAL A 571 18.67 15.33 8.25
N GLU A 572 19.23 16.31 8.98
CA GLU A 572 20.64 16.33 9.40
C GLU A 572 21.04 15.26 10.44
#